data_AF-Q17XG3-F1
#
_entry.id   AF-Q17XG3-F1
#
_cell.length_a   1.000
_cell.length_b   1.000
_cell.length_c   1.000
_cell.angle_alpha   90.00
_cell.angle_beta   90.00
_cell.angle_gamma   90.00
#
_symmetry.space_group_name_H-M   'P 1'
#
loop_
_entity.id
_entity.type
_entity.pdbx_description
1 polymer ?
#
loop_
_entity_poly.entity_id
_entity_poly.type
_entity_poly.pdbx_seq_one_letter_code
_entity_poly.pdbx_strand_id
1 'polypeptide(L)'
;MGENFEAIHEKYLHTIGNLTRTGYNPEYSNKSFQEKRDMENGFKQSPLKLNQSLKGLESFGEKEIEKRANDLADLALKIWTYPKLDPETLEEYKSEKAKKVYDLNSYEFRPYSRGLFEILREGIKNLDERIIENFTKHYITYKHGTIFASIVLLKEKDELNLFLKMEFSELQDEIKEKLKIRDVSNTGHLGVGDVEVKLETKENIPYCLELIKQALEKQMNGKNRQ
;
A
#
# COMPACT_ATOMS: atom_id res chain seq x y z
N MET A 1 -0.01 -35.79 22.85
CA MET A 1 0.73 -35.27 21.67
C MET A 1 1.92 -36.18 21.43
N GLY A 2 2.30 -36.43 20.18
CA GLY A 2 3.42 -37.32 19.86
C GLY A 2 4.77 -36.70 20.19
N GLU A 3 5.81 -37.55 20.27
CA GLU A 3 7.20 -37.08 20.36
C GLU A 3 7.53 -36.24 19.11
N ASN A 4 8.20 -35.10 19.27
CA ASN A 4 8.60 -34.15 18.22
C ASN A 4 7.52 -33.20 17.63
N PHE A 5 6.36 -33.03 18.28
CA PHE A 5 5.31 -32.15 17.75
C PHE A 5 5.75 -30.68 17.57
N GLU A 6 6.61 -30.16 18.46
CA GLU A 6 7.11 -28.77 18.40
C GLU A 6 7.99 -28.54 17.18
N ALA A 7 8.94 -29.44 16.94
CA ALA A 7 9.84 -29.36 15.79
C ALA A 7 9.10 -29.51 14.46
N ILE A 8 8.11 -30.42 14.39
CA ILE A 8 7.26 -30.59 13.20
C ILE A 8 6.42 -29.32 12.98
N HIS A 9 5.86 -28.74 14.05
CA HIS A 9 5.08 -27.51 13.94
C HIS A 9 5.93 -26.35 13.40
N GLU A 10 7.08 -26.08 14.01
CA GLU A 10 7.98 -24.99 13.58
C GLU A 10 8.40 -25.15 12.11
N LYS A 11 8.77 -26.36 11.70
CA LYS A 11 9.22 -26.65 10.34
C LYS A 11 8.11 -26.51 9.29
N TYR A 12 6.89 -26.98 9.60
CA TYR A 12 5.84 -27.14 8.60
C TYR A 12 4.65 -26.18 8.71
N LEU A 13 4.57 -25.36 9.77
CA LEU A 13 3.42 -24.46 10.01
C LEU A 13 3.08 -23.62 8.77
N HIS A 14 4.09 -23.02 8.15
CA HIS A 14 3.95 -22.13 6.99
C HIS A 14 4.30 -22.80 5.65
N THR A 15 3.97 -24.09 5.51
CA THR A 15 4.18 -24.83 4.26
C THR A 15 2.86 -25.15 3.56
N ILE A 16 2.93 -25.35 2.24
CA ILE A 16 1.75 -25.65 1.43
C ILE A 16 1.06 -26.96 1.86
N GLY A 17 1.81 -27.94 2.39
CA GLY A 17 1.26 -29.18 2.93
C GLY A 17 0.33 -28.96 4.14
N ASN A 18 0.62 -27.94 4.95
CA ASN A 18 -0.19 -27.56 6.10
C ASN A 18 -1.25 -26.49 5.78
N LEU A 19 -1.32 -26.02 4.53
CA LEU A 19 -2.30 -25.04 4.11
C LEU A 19 -3.70 -25.66 4.08
N THR A 20 -4.57 -25.13 4.94
CA THR A 20 -6.00 -25.42 4.96
C THR A 20 -6.77 -24.12 5.02
N ARG A 21 -8.01 -24.15 4.51
CA ARG A 21 -8.93 -23.02 4.67
C ARG A 21 -10.21 -23.53 5.33
N THR A 22 -10.62 -22.89 6.41
CA THR A 22 -11.84 -23.22 7.14
C THR A 22 -12.58 -21.91 7.49
N GLY A 23 -13.90 -21.97 7.58
CA GLY A 23 -14.72 -20.89 8.14
C GLY A 23 -14.93 -20.99 9.65
N TYR A 24 -14.45 -22.08 10.25
CA TYR A 24 -14.73 -22.53 11.63
C TYR A 24 -13.42 -22.73 12.41
N ASN A 25 -12.46 -21.83 12.20
CA ASN A 25 -11.15 -21.92 12.85
C ASN A 25 -11.22 -21.85 14.39
N PRO A 26 -12.11 -21.03 15.00
CA PRO A 26 -12.31 -21.02 16.45
C PRO A 26 -12.70 -22.38 17.04
N GLU A 27 -13.55 -23.13 16.35
CA GLU A 27 -14.10 -24.41 16.79
C GLU A 27 -13.06 -25.55 16.65
N TYR A 28 -12.12 -25.41 15.72
CA TYR A 28 -11.05 -26.37 15.48
C TYR A 28 -9.98 -26.31 16.58
N SER A 29 -9.57 -25.10 16.99
CA SER A 29 -8.65 -24.86 18.12
C SER A 29 -7.45 -25.85 18.16
N ASN A 30 -7.04 -26.28 19.36
CA ASN A 30 -5.98 -27.28 19.58
C ASN A 30 -6.49 -28.73 19.57
N LYS A 31 -7.68 -28.98 18.99
CA LYS A 31 -8.20 -30.35 18.86
C LYS A 31 -7.28 -31.21 18.01
N SER A 32 -7.33 -32.52 18.25
CA SER A 32 -6.61 -33.50 17.44
C SER A 32 -7.10 -33.46 15.98
N PHE A 33 -6.28 -33.96 15.07
CA PHE A 33 -6.67 -34.06 13.66
C PHE A 33 -7.95 -34.89 13.48
N GLN A 34 -8.10 -36.00 14.19
CA GLN A 34 -9.28 -36.86 14.10
C GLN A 34 -10.55 -36.12 14.51
N GLU A 35 -10.50 -35.36 15.60
CA GLU A 35 -11.61 -34.50 16.02
C GLU A 35 -11.93 -33.42 14.98
N LYS A 36 -10.92 -32.72 14.46
CA LYS A 36 -11.09 -31.71 13.39
C LYS A 36 -11.63 -32.31 12.09
N ARG A 37 -11.31 -33.58 11.81
CA ARG A 37 -11.78 -34.30 10.63
C ARG A 37 -13.25 -34.69 10.75
N ASP A 38 -13.64 -35.28 11.88
CA ASP A 38 -14.93 -35.94 12.06
C ASP A 38 -16.01 -35.07 12.72
N MET A 39 -15.65 -33.91 13.29
CA MET A 39 -16.62 -32.97 13.85
C MET A 39 -17.60 -32.42 12.79
N GLU A 40 -18.70 -31.83 13.26
CA GLU A 40 -19.60 -31.06 12.42
C GLU A 40 -18.83 -29.91 11.74
N ASN A 41 -19.00 -29.79 10.42
CA ASN A 41 -18.20 -28.90 9.56
C ASN A 41 -16.68 -29.20 9.57
N GLY A 42 -16.31 -30.43 9.95
CA GLY A 42 -14.96 -30.96 9.94
C GLY A 42 -14.37 -31.16 8.54
N PHE A 43 -13.09 -31.54 8.46
CA PHE A 43 -12.42 -31.77 7.16
C PHE A 43 -13.16 -32.78 6.28
N LYS A 44 -13.76 -33.83 6.87
CA LYS A 44 -14.55 -34.85 6.16
C LYS A 44 -15.73 -34.26 5.39
N GLN A 45 -16.37 -33.24 5.96
CA GLN A 45 -17.52 -32.54 5.38
C GLN A 45 -17.12 -31.31 4.54
N SER A 46 -15.84 -30.93 4.52
CA SER A 46 -15.38 -29.71 3.84
C SER A 46 -15.71 -29.73 2.33
N PRO A 47 -16.36 -28.68 1.79
CA PRO A 47 -16.65 -28.56 0.36
C PRO A 47 -15.43 -28.09 -0.45
N LEU A 48 -14.38 -27.60 0.21
CA LEU A 48 -13.22 -27.02 -0.45
C LEU A 48 -12.33 -28.11 -1.06
N LYS A 49 -12.03 -27.99 -2.35
CA LYS A 49 -11.09 -28.88 -3.07
C LYS A 49 -9.73 -28.97 -2.37
N LEU A 50 -9.27 -27.85 -1.80
CA LEU A 50 -8.01 -27.77 -1.06
C LEU A 50 -7.92 -28.80 0.08
N ASN A 51 -9.03 -29.06 0.79
CA ASN A 51 -9.06 -29.92 1.97
C ASN A 51 -9.47 -31.38 1.64
N GLN A 52 -9.75 -31.72 0.39
CA GLN A 52 -10.28 -33.04 0.02
C GLN A 52 -9.35 -34.19 0.43
N SER A 53 -8.03 -33.99 0.32
CA SER A 53 -7.03 -34.99 0.72
C SER A 53 -7.07 -35.35 2.21
N LEU A 54 -7.65 -34.49 3.06
CA LEU A 54 -7.72 -34.68 4.51
C LEU A 54 -8.91 -35.55 4.95
N LYS A 55 -9.91 -35.77 4.08
CA LYS A 55 -11.19 -36.41 4.45
C LYS A 55 -11.06 -37.83 4.97
N GLY A 56 -10.12 -38.60 4.43
CA GLY A 56 -9.95 -40.02 4.71
C GLY A 56 -8.67 -40.39 5.44
N LEU A 57 -7.84 -39.43 5.83
CA LEU A 57 -6.58 -39.71 6.53
C LEU A 57 -6.87 -40.09 7.97
N GLU A 58 -6.21 -41.14 8.49
CA GLU A 58 -6.34 -41.55 9.89
C GLU A 58 -5.50 -40.72 10.86
N SER A 59 -4.37 -40.20 10.37
CA SER A 59 -3.44 -39.34 11.09
C SER A 59 -2.95 -38.22 10.17
N PHE A 60 -2.38 -37.17 10.75
CA PHE A 60 -1.82 -36.04 10.01
C PHE A 60 -0.54 -35.58 10.69
N GLY A 61 0.55 -36.30 10.41
CA GLY A 61 1.90 -36.00 10.87
C GLY A 61 2.81 -35.56 9.72
N GLU A 62 4.12 -35.56 9.97
CA GLU A 62 5.14 -35.11 9.00
C GLU A 62 5.01 -35.78 7.63
N LYS A 63 4.85 -37.12 7.58
CA LYS A 63 4.73 -37.87 6.33
C LYS A 63 3.51 -37.45 5.51
N GLU A 64 2.37 -37.23 6.17
CA GLU A 64 1.15 -36.79 5.50
C GLU A 64 1.26 -35.34 5.01
N ILE A 65 1.93 -34.46 5.77
CA ILE A 65 2.20 -33.08 5.38
C ILE A 65 3.10 -33.03 4.14
N GLU A 66 4.21 -33.79 4.12
CA GLU A 66 5.12 -33.87 2.98
C GLU A 66 4.43 -34.42 1.73
N LYS A 67 3.71 -35.53 1.87
CA LYS A 67 2.94 -36.12 0.77
C LYS A 67 1.95 -35.11 0.21
N ARG A 68 1.19 -34.46 1.10
CA ARG A 68 0.21 -33.44 0.70
C ARG A 68 0.86 -32.25 0.01
N ALA A 69 2.05 -31.83 0.44
CA ALA A 69 2.78 -30.75 -0.20
C ALA A 69 3.12 -31.09 -1.65
N ASN A 70 3.59 -32.32 -1.90
CA ASN A 70 3.88 -32.80 -3.26
C ASN A 70 2.60 -32.87 -4.12
N ASP A 71 1.51 -33.45 -3.59
CA ASP A 71 0.23 -33.53 -4.32
C ASP A 71 -0.30 -32.14 -4.72
N LEU A 72 -0.16 -31.14 -3.84
CA LEU A 72 -0.54 -29.77 -4.12
C LEU A 72 0.40 -29.08 -5.11
N ALA A 73 1.70 -29.35 -5.05
CA ALA A 73 2.66 -28.83 -6.02
C ALA A 73 2.38 -29.37 -7.43
N ASP A 74 2.09 -30.66 -7.56
CA ASP A 74 1.69 -31.28 -8.83
C ASP A 74 0.40 -30.70 -9.39
N LEU A 75 -0.58 -30.41 -8.51
CA LEU A 75 -1.80 -29.72 -8.90
C LEU A 75 -1.51 -28.28 -9.35
N ALA A 76 -0.64 -27.57 -8.63
CA ALA A 76 -0.24 -26.22 -8.97
C ALA A 76 0.42 -26.15 -10.35
N LEU A 77 1.32 -27.08 -10.68
CA LEU A 77 1.96 -27.14 -11.99
C LEU A 77 0.98 -27.41 -13.14
N LYS A 78 -0.14 -28.09 -12.87
CA LYS A 78 -1.21 -28.33 -13.85
C LYS A 78 -2.10 -27.10 -14.06
N ILE A 79 -2.35 -26.32 -13.01
CA ILE A 79 -3.21 -25.12 -13.06
C ILE A 79 -2.42 -23.92 -13.61
N TRP A 80 -1.22 -23.70 -13.10
CA TRP A 80 -0.32 -22.60 -13.46
C TRP A 80 0.82 -23.14 -14.33
N THR A 81 0.47 -23.55 -15.55
CA THR A 81 1.46 -23.97 -16.53
C THR A 81 2.35 -22.79 -16.92
N TYR A 82 3.63 -23.07 -17.15
CA TYR A 82 4.57 -22.03 -17.58
C TYR A 82 4.10 -21.46 -18.93
N PRO A 83 3.93 -20.13 -19.05
CA PRO A 83 3.48 -19.52 -20.30
C PRO A 83 4.53 -19.74 -21.39
N LYS A 84 4.11 -20.27 -22.53
CA LYS A 84 4.96 -20.35 -23.72
C LYS A 84 4.88 -19.02 -24.44
N LEU A 85 5.89 -18.18 -24.25
CA LEU A 85 6.06 -16.92 -24.97
C LEU A 85 7.11 -17.12 -26.06
N ASP A 86 6.85 -16.57 -27.24
CA ASP A 86 7.87 -16.47 -28.26
C ASP A 86 8.96 -15.46 -27.85
N PRO A 87 10.18 -15.57 -28.42
CA PRO A 87 11.29 -14.68 -28.05
C PRO A 87 11.01 -13.19 -28.27
N GLU A 88 10.16 -12.84 -29.23
CA GLU A 88 9.85 -11.45 -29.58
C GLU A 88 8.97 -10.81 -28.49
N THR A 89 7.92 -11.50 -28.07
CA THR A 89 7.11 -11.13 -26.90
C THR A 89 7.98 -11.05 -25.63
N LEU A 90 8.88 -12.00 -25.42
CA LEU A 90 9.76 -12.01 -24.25
C LEU A 90 10.70 -10.80 -24.21
N GLU A 91 11.22 -10.36 -25.35
CA GLU A 91 12.01 -9.12 -25.46
C GLU A 91 11.17 -7.86 -25.23
N GLU A 92 9.91 -7.83 -25.69
CA GLU A 92 8.98 -6.74 -25.36
C GLU A 92 8.80 -6.59 -23.85
N TYR A 93 8.59 -7.70 -23.13
CA TYR A 93 8.43 -7.68 -21.67
C TYR A 93 9.73 -7.42 -20.90
N LYS A 94 10.88 -7.83 -21.43
CA LYS A 94 12.20 -7.52 -20.84
C LYS A 94 12.61 -6.08 -21.02
N SER A 95 12.13 -5.42 -22.08
CA SER A 95 12.27 -3.98 -22.19
C SER A 95 11.51 -3.37 -21.02
N GLU A 96 12.23 -2.99 -19.95
CA GLU A 96 11.67 -2.09 -18.96
C GLU A 96 11.16 -0.90 -19.76
N LYS A 97 9.84 -0.74 -19.91
CA LYS A 97 9.28 0.49 -20.46
C LYS A 97 9.97 1.60 -19.70
N ALA A 98 10.89 2.31 -20.35
CA ALA A 98 11.79 3.23 -19.70
C ALA A 98 10.95 4.10 -18.78
N LYS A 99 11.18 4.02 -17.46
CA LYS A 99 10.37 4.76 -16.49
C LYS A 99 10.41 6.21 -16.96
N LYS A 100 9.27 6.71 -17.43
CA LYS A 100 9.19 8.05 -17.99
C LYS A 100 9.65 9.01 -16.90
N VAL A 101 10.82 9.62 -17.09
CA VAL A 101 11.38 10.58 -16.15
C VAL A 101 10.61 11.87 -16.35
N TYR A 102 10.04 12.38 -15.27
CA TYR A 102 9.36 13.67 -15.25
C TYR A 102 10.29 14.69 -14.60
N ASP A 103 10.19 15.92 -15.08
CA ASP A 103 10.90 17.08 -14.59
C ASP A 103 9.96 18.28 -14.61
N LEU A 104 10.47 19.45 -14.26
CA LEU A 104 9.66 20.67 -14.25
C LEU A 104 9.11 21.06 -15.65
N ASN A 105 9.82 20.71 -16.72
CA ASN A 105 9.41 20.96 -18.10
C ASN A 105 8.30 20.02 -18.57
N SER A 106 8.05 18.94 -17.82
CA SER A 106 6.99 17.99 -18.09
C SER A 106 5.59 18.53 -17.77
N TYR A 107 5.49 19.72 -17.17
CA TYR A 107 4.22 20.35 -16.77
C TYR A 107 3.97 21.64 -17.55
N GLU A 108 2.73 21.81 -17.98
CA GLU A 108 2.24 23.02 -18.65
C GLU A 108 1.76 24.02 -17.58
N PHE A 109 2.66 24.89 -17.12
CA PHE A 109 2.29 25.97 -16.21
C PHE A 109 1.68 27.16 -16.96
N ARG A 110 0.62 27.74 -16.40
CA ARG A 110 0.23 29.10 -16.76
C ARG A 110 1.17 30.10 -16.06
N PRO A 111 1.39 31.31 -16.61
CA PRO A 111 2.37 32.24 -16.07
C PRO A 111 2.19 32.59 -14.59
N TYR A 112 0.94 32.70 -14.11
CA TYR A 112 0.68 33.11 -12.73
C TYR A 112 0.84 31.95 -11.74
N SER A 113 0.25 30.78 -12.01
CA SER A 113 0.48 29.55 -11.24
C SER A 113 1.94 29.11 -11.24
N ARG A 114 2.70 29.36 -12.31
CA ARG A 114 4.17 29.19 -12.33
C ARG A 114 4.82 30.05 -11.23
N GLY A 115 4.43 31.32 -11.14
CA GLY A 115 4.94 32.24 -10.12
C GLY A 115 4.59 31.81 -8.70
N LEU A 116 3.35 31.37 -8.48
CA LEU A 116 2.93 30.81 -7.18
C LEU A 116 3.75 29.57 -6.82
N PHE A 117 3.95 28.67 -7.79
CA PHE A 117 4.68 27.43 -7.58
C PHE A 117 6.14 27.68 -7.22
N GLU A 118 6.84 28.58 -7.92
CA GLU A 118 8.25 28.85 -7.64
C GLU A 118 8.46 29.43 -6.24
N ILE A 119 7.63 30.37 -5.81
CA ILE A 119 7.72 30.94 -4.45
C ILE A 119 7.43 29.86 -3.40
N LEU A 120 6.39 29.05 -3.62
CA LEU A 120 6.02 27.97 -2.72
C LEU A 120 7.11 26.89 -2.66
N ARG A 121 7.67 26.49 -3.81
CA ARG A 121 8.74 25.49 -3.94
C ARG A 121 9.99 25.90 -3.15
N GLU A 122 10.42 27.15 -3.32
CA GLU A 122 11.55 27.70 -2.55
C GLU A 122 11.23 27.71 -1.05
N GLY A 123 10.02 28.13 -0.67
CA GLY A 123 9.56 28.09 0.72
C GLY A 123 9.60 26.69 1.33
N ILE A 124 9.15 25.67 0.60
CA ILE A 124 9.17 24.27 1.05
C ILE A 124 10.60 23.75 1.20
N LYS A 125 11.47 24.02 0.23
CA LYS A 125 12.88 23.58 0.28
C LYS A 125 13.65 24.22 1.43
N ASN A 126 13.28 25.43 1.83
CA ASN A 126 13.86 26.12 2.97
C ASN A 126 13.39 25.60 4.34
N LEU A 127 12.41 24.68 4.40
CA LEU A 127 11.96 24.10 5.67
C LEU A 127 12.97 23.11 6.26
N ASP A 128 13.59 22.26 5.44
CA ASP A 128 14.62 21.28 5.84
C ASP A 128 15.39 20.84 4.59
N GLU A 129 16.73 20.83 4.67
CA GLU A 129 17.63 20.48 3.56
C GLU A 129 17.47 19.03 3.06
N ARG A 130 16.90 18.15 3.88
CA ARG A 130 16.68 16.72 3.57
C ARG A 130 15.39 16.49 2.81
N ILE A 131 14.62 17.54 2.51
CA ILE A 131 13.40 17.43 1.71
C ILE A 131 13.77 17.10 0.27
N ILE A 132 13.18 16.01 -0.24
CA ILE A 132 13.37 15.58 -1.62
C ILE A 132 12.12 15.90 -2.42
N GLU A 133 12.29 16.69 -3.49
CA GLU A 133 11.29 16.98 -4.51
C GLU A 133 11.28 15.85 -5.56
N ASN A 134 10.10 15.33 -5.92
CA ASN A 134 9.97 14.33 -6.97
C ASN A 134 8.82 14.69 -7.91
N PHE A 135 9.07 14.56 -9.21
CA PHE A 135 8.11 14.83 -10.27
C PHE A 135 7.44 13.52 -10.71
N THR A 136 6.11 13.52 -10.72
CA THR A 136 5.31 12.39 -11.23
C THR A 136 4.51 12.84 -12.45
N LYS A 137 3.80 11.92 -13.10
CA LYS A 137 2.97 12.26 -14.26
C LYS A 137 1.95 13.38 -14.01
N HIS A 138 1.39 13.47 -12.81
CA HIS A 138 0.23 14.31 -12.51
C HIS A 138 0.47 15.36 -11.43
N TYR A 139 1.49 15.19 -10.60
CA TYR A 139 1.74 16.06 -9.46
C TYR A 139 3.21 16.03 -9.04
N ILE A 140 3.59 17.03 -8.26
CA ILE A 140 4.91 17.20 -7.69
C ILE A 140 4.81 16.83 -6.22
N THR A 141 5.75 16.04 -5.70
CA THR A 141 5.72 15.58 -4.30
C THR A 141 6.94 16.04 -3.53
N TYR A 142 6.74 16.28 -2.24
CA TYR A 142 7.80 16.58 -1.29
C TYR A 142 7.81 15.51 -0.21
N LYS A 143 9.00 14.93 0.03
CA LYS A 143 9.18 13.84 0.99
C LYS A 143 10.34 14.09 1.95
N HIS A 144 10.17 13.64 3.19
CA HIS A 144 11.21 13.53 4.22
C HIS A 144 11.18 12.11 4.79
N GLY A 145 11.80 11.18 4.06
CA GLY A 145 11.58 9.73 4.21
C GLY A 145 10.23 9.26 3.64
N THR A 146 9.10 9.85 4.05
CA THR A 146 7.78 9.64 3.39
C THR A 146 7.23 10.95 2.82
N ILE A 147 6.25 10.86 1.92
CA ILE A 147 5.62 12.04 1.30
C ILE A 147 4.73 12.73 2.34
N PHE A 148 4.90 14.05 2.52
CA PHE A 148 4.09 14.87 3.41
C PHE A 148 3.22 15.90 2.66
N ALA A 149 3.62 16.28 1.46
CA ALA A 149 2.88 17.23 0.63
C ALA A 149 2.98 16.87 -0.85
N SER A 150 1.93 17.21 -1.60
CA SER A 150 1.92 17.14 -3.06
C SER A 150 1.22 18.34 -3.66
N ILE A 151 1.71 18.81 -4.81
CA ILE A 151 1.13 19.92 -5.57
C ILE A 151 0.61 19.35 -6.89
N VAL A 152 -0.71 19.50 -7.08
CA VAL A 152 -1.40 19.17 -8.33
C VAL A 152 -1.60 20.45 -9.13
N LEU A 153 -1.24 20.38 -10.41
CA LEU A 153 -1.43 21.44 -11.39
C LEU A 153 -2.69 21.17 -12.19
N LEU A 154 -3.65 22.08 -12.15
CA LEU A 154 -4.88 21.98 -12.93
C LEU A 154 -4.72 22.73 -14.25
N LYS A 155 -4.70 22.02 -15.38
CA LYS A 155 -4.48 22.61 -16.72
C LYS A 155 -5.45 23.75 -17.06
N GLU A 156 -6.68 23.64 -16.56
CA GLU A 156 -7.77 24.56 -16.88
C GLU A 156 -7.84 25.79 -15.97
N LYS A 157 -7.06 25.82 -14.88
CA LYS A 157 -7.12 26.88 -13.88
C LYS A 157 -5.75 27.45 -13.59
N ASP A 158 -5.72 28.72 -13.22
CA ASP A 158 -4.50 29.40 -12.80
C ASP A 158 -4.32 29.35 -11.28
N GLU A 159 -4.59 28.19 -10.69
CA GLU A 159 -4.50 27.89 -9.25
C GLU A 159 -3.67 26.62 -9.01
N LEU A 160 -3.14 26.48 -7.80
CA LEU A 160 -2.45 25.26 -7.37
C LEU A 160 -3.29 24.54 -6.31
N ASN A 161 -3.43 23.22 -6.43
CA ASN A 161 -4.02 22.41 -5.37
C ASN A 161 -2.93 21.69 -4.61
N LEU A 162 -2.80 22.01 -3.32
CA LEU A 162 -1.90 21.33 -2.41
C LEU A 162 -2.69 20.25 -1.68
N PHE A 163 -2.09 19.08 -1.55
CA PHE A 163 -2.62 18.01 -0.70
C PHE A 163 -1.59 17.70 0.38
N LEU A 164 -2.05 17.65 1.63
CA LEU A 164 -1.20 17.53 2.81
C LEU A 164 -1.53 16.26 3.58
N LYS A 165 -0.48 15.54 3.99
CA LYS A 165 -0.58 14.32 4.79
C LYS A 165 -0.80 14.64 6.27
N MET A 166 -1.99 15.10 6.58
CA MET A 166 -2.48 15.36 7.95
C MET A 166 -4.00 15.15 7.99
N GLU A 167 -4.56 15.06 9.19
CA GLU A 167 -6.01 14.92 9.35
C GLU A 167 -6.68 16.30 9.29
N PHE A 168 -7.85 16.37 8.64
CA PHE A 168 -8.60 17.62 8.53
C PHE A 168 -9.06 18.16 9.90
N SER A 169 -9.30 17.27 10.86
CA SER A 169 -9.68 17.57 12.25
C SER A 169 -8.63 18.38 13.01
N GLU A 170 -7.36 18.33 12.59
CA GLU A 170 -6.23 18.95 13.30
C GLU A 170 -5.94 20.37 12.82
N LEU A 171 -6.64 20.84 11.80
CA LEU A 171 -6.46 22.18 11.26
C LEU A 171 -6.98 23.23 12.24
N GLN A 172 -6.15 24.24 12.51
CA GLN A 172 -6.52 25.44 13.27
C GLN A 172 -7.57 26.26 12.54
N ASP A 173 -8.59 26.74 13.26
CA ASP A 173 -9.74 27.43 12.67
C ASP A 173 -9.33 28.77 12.04
N GLU A 174 -8.33 29.44 12.60
CA GLU A 174 -7.78 30.69 12.07
C GLU A 174 -7.21 30.50 10.65
N ILE A 175 -6.59 29.35 10.38
CA ILE A 175 -6.04 29.04 9.05
C ILE A 175 -7.15 28.65 8.08
N LYS A 176 -8.19 27.94 8.54
CA LYS A 176 -9.36 27.59 7.73
C LYS A 176 -10.11 28.82 7.22
N GLU A 177 -10.11 29.91 7.99
CA GLU A 177 -10.73 31.17 7.57
C GLU A 177 -9.91 31.92 6.51
N LYS A 178 -8.58 31.74 6.49
CA LYS A 178 -7.67 32.40 5.54
C LYS A 178 -7.53 31.66 4.22
N LEU A 179 -7.73 30.34 4.23
CA LEU A 179 -7.47 29.47 3.09
C LEU A 179 -8.73 28.73 2.63
N LYS A 180 -8.81 28.45 1.34
CA LYS A 180 -9.84 27.55 0.79
C LYS A 180 -9.40 26.10 0.99
N ILE A 181 -9.81 25.51 2.12
CA ILE A 181 -9.45 24.12 2.50
C ILE A 181 -10.66 23.19 2.35
N ARG A 182 -10.42 21.96 1.90
CA ARG A 182 -11.42 20.89 1.83
C ARG A 182 -10.91 19.62 2.52
N ASP A 183 -11.83 18.93 3.19
CA ASP A 183 -11.63 17.56 3.64
C ASP A 183 -11.86 16.61 2.46
N VAL A 184 -10.83 15.82 2.14
CA VAL A 184 -10.85 14.82 1.05
C VAL A 184 -10.61 13.40 1.57
N SER A 185 -10.69 13.16 2.89
CA SER A 185 -10.53 11.84 3.53
C SER A 185 -11.44 10.75 2.94
N ASN A 186 -12.63 11.13 2.49
CA ASN A 186 -13.63 10.23 1.93
C ASN A 186 -13.78 10.32 0.39
N THR A 187 -12.86 11.02 -0.28
CA THR A 187 -12.96 11.29 -1.74
C THR A 187 -11.68 10.85 -2.46
N GLY A 188 -11.83 10.17 -3.61
CA GLY A 188 -10.69 9.84 -4.46
C GLY A 188 -10.05 11.11 -5.04
N HIS A 189 -8.73 11.26 -4.87
CA HIS A 189 -7.97 12.44 -5.33
C HIS A 189 -6.55 12.04 -5.75
N LEU A 190 -5.85 12.94 -6.45
CA LEU A 190 -4.53 12.66 -7.05
C LEU A 190 -3.35 12.93 -6.10
N GLY A 191 -3.56 13.66 -5.01
CA GLY A 191 -2.51 14.02 -4.04
C GLY A 191 -2.38 13.05 -2.87
N VAL A 192 -1.67 13.50 -1.83
CA VAL A 192 -1.45 12.75 -0.58
C VAL A 192 -2.28 13.33 0.57
N GLY A 193 -2.84 12.45 1.39
CA GLY A 193 -3.48 12.83 2.65
C GLY A 193 -4.90 13.35 2.52
N ASP A 194 -5.43 13.90 3.61
CA ASP A 194 -6.87 14.15 3.74
C ASP A 194 -7.23 15.63 3.61
N VAL A 195 -6.23 16.50 3.49
CA VAL A 195 -6.41 17.95 3.45
C VAL A 195 -6.02 18.48 2.07
N GLU A 196 -6.96 19.10 1.38
CA GLU A 196 -6.71 19.83 0.14
C GLU A 196 -6.80 21.34 0.37
N VAL A 197 -5.78 22.08 -0.05
CA VAL A 197 -5.70 23.54 0.04
C VAL A 197 -5.59 24.13 -1.36
N LYS A 198 -6.46 25.08 -1.70
CA LYS A 198 -6.36 25.84 -2.95
C LYS A 198 -5.52 27.10 -2.75
N LEU A 199 -4.47 27.23 -3.55
CA LEU A 199 -3.60 28.40 -3.59
C LEU A 199 -3.88 29.21 -4.85
N GLU A 200 -4.62 30.30 -4.67
CA GLU A 200 -5.05 31.21 -5.73
C GLU A 200 -4.27 32.54 -5.72
N THR A 201 -3.67 32.92 -4.58
CA THR A 201 -3.03 34.24 -4.41
C THR A 201 -1.68 34.15 -3.71
N LYS A 202 -0.80 35.13 -3.95
CA LYS A 202 0.54 35.16 -3.34
C LYS A 202 0.46 35.40 -1.83
N GLU A 203 -0.56 36.11 -1.38
CA GLU A 203 -0.83 36.43 0.02
C GLU A 203 -1.17 35.18 0.83
N ASN A 204 -1.65 34.12 0.17
CA ASN A 204 -1.98 32.84 0.80
C ASN A 204 -0.75 31.93 0.98
N ILE A 205 0.38 32.22 0.31
CA ILE A 205 1.58 31.38 0.35
C ILE A 205 2.12 31.19 1.77
N PRO A 206 2.26 32.23 2.62
CA PRO A 206 2.76 32.05 3.98
C PRO A 206 1.92 31.06 4.81
N TYR A 207 0.60 31.13 4.70
CA TYR A 207 -0.32 30.23 5.40
C TYR A 207 -0.23 28.80 4.84
N CYS A 208 -0.07 28.64 3.52
CA CYS A 208 0.17 27.32 2.93
C CYS A 208 1.50 26.72 3.42
N LEU A 209 2.56 27.51 3.51
CA LEU A 209 3.86 27.06 4.02
C LEU A 209 3.78 26.65 5.49
N GLU A 210 3.00 27.36 6.30
CA GLU A 210 2.74 27.01 7.69
C GLU A 210 2.07 25.64 7.81
N LEU A 211 1.02 25.36 7.03
CA LEU A 211 0.37 24.05 7.01
C LEU A 211 1.30 22.94 6.51
N ILE A 212 2.09 23.22 5.48
CA ILE A 212 3.07 22.25 4.97
C ILE A 212 4.11 21.92 6.04
N LYS A 213 4.57 22.93 6.79
CA LYS A 213 5.48 22.75 7.92
C LYS A 213 4.86 21.88 9.01
N GLN A 214 3.60 22.11 9.36
CA GLN A 214 2.88 21.27 10.33
C GLN A 214 2.80 19.81 9.86
N ALA A 215 2.48 19.57 8.58
CA ALA A 215 2.45 18.22 8.01
C ALA A 215 3.82 17.53 8.06
N LEU A 216 4.90 18.28 7.79
CA LEU A 216 6.28 17.79 7.90
C LEU A 216 6.65 17.45 9.36
N GLU A 217 6.40 18.36 10.30
CA GLU A 217 6.71 18.17 11.72
C GLU A 217 5.96 16.98 12.30
N LYS A 218 4.68 16.80 11.96
CA LYS A 218 3.89 15.64 12.38
C LYS A 218 4.49 14.34 11.88
N GLN A 219 4.92 14.31 10.63
CA GLN A 219 5.59 13.15 10.05
C GLN A 219 6.91 12.82 10.76
N MET A 220 7.68 13.83 11.14
CA MET A 220 8.94 13.65 11.88
C MET A 220 8.68 13.16 13.32
N ASN A 221 7.70 13.74 14.01
CA ASN A 221 7.35 13.37 15.39
C ASN A 221 6.71 11.97 15.49
N GLY A 222 5.97 11.53 14.48
CA GLY A 222 5.43 10.17 14.40
C GLY A 222 6.50 9.08 14.30
N LYS A 223 7.70 9.40 13.76
CA LYS A 223 8.83 8.47 13.68
C LYS A 223 9.61 8.34 14.99
N ASN A 224 9.55 9.34 15.87
CA ASN A 224 10.24 9.31 17.18
C ASN A 224 9.45 8.55 18.26
N ARG A 225 8.33 7.90 17.90
CA ARG A 225 7.47 7.12 18.81
C ARG A 225 7.53 5.60 18.57
N GLN A 226 8.53 5.11 17.84
CA GLN A 226 8.79 3.68 17.66
C GLN A 226 10.08 3.25 18.36
#